data_AF-W2VAN3-F1
#
_entry.id   AF-W2VAN3-F1
#
_cell.length_a   1.000
_cell.length_b   1.000
_cell.length_c   1.000
_cell.angle_alpha   90.00
_cell.angle_beta   90.00
_cell.angle_gamma   90.00
#
_symmetry.space_group_name_H-M   'P 1'
#
loop_
_entity.id
_entity.type
_entity.pdbx_description
1 polymer ?
#
loop_
_entity_poly.entity_id
_entity_poly.type
_entity_poly.pdbx_seq_one_letter_code
_entity_poly.pdbx_strand_id
1 'polypeptide(L)' 'MSKRTGINQADISRLENGTRNPTVSLLKRLAEGMRMELRIQFISKNNISG' A
#
# COMPACT_ATOMS: atom_id res chain seq x y z
N MET A 1 -7.61 -11.41 6.95
CA MET A 1 -6.71 -10.25 6.76
C MET A 1 -7.11 -9.04 7.60
N SER A 2 -8.41 -8.68 7.64
CA SER A 2 -8.89 -7.48 8.35
C SER A 2 -8.49 -7.38 9.84
N LYS A 3 -8.47 -8.50 10.59
CA LYS A 3 -8.02 -8.51 12.01
C LYS A 3 -6.52 -8.27 12.21
N ARG A 4 -5.67 -8.49 11.19
CA ARG A 4 -4.20 -8.34 11.30
C ARG A 4 -3.70 -6.95 10.87
N THR A 5 -4.43 -6.25 10.00
CA THR A 5 -4.05 -4.92 9.48
C THR A 5 -4.91 -3.78 10.06
N GLY A 6 -6.07 -4.08 10.66
CA GLY A 6 -7.05 -3.05 11.04
C GLY A 6 -7.68 -2.33 9.85
N ILE A 7 -7.55 -2.88 8.63
CA ILE A 7 -8.13 -2.35 7.40
C ILE A 7 -9.43 -3.12 7.12
N ASN A 8 -10.52 -2.42 6.81
CA ASN A 8 -11.79 -3.04 6.45
C ASN A 8 -11.63 -3.86 5.16
N GLN A 9 -12.25 -5.04 5.08
CA GLN A 9 -12.24 -5.87 3.87
C GLN A 9 -12.75 -5.12 2.62
N ALA A 10 -13.66 -4.16 2.79
CA ALA A 10 -14.12 -3.29 1.71
C ALA A 10 -13.03 -2.32 1.21
N ASP A 11 -12.16 -1.82 2.09
CA ASP A 11 -11.03 -0.98 1.71
C ASP A 11 -9.95 -1.81 0.99
N ILE A 12 -9.74 -3.06 1.40
CA ILE A 12 -8.85 -4.01 0.70
C ILE A 12 -9.37 -4.27 -0.72
N SER A 13 -10.66 -4.61 -0.86
CA SER A 13 -11.25 -4.89 -2.17
C SER A 13 -11.18 -3.70 -3.13
N ARG A 14 -11.39 -2.47 -2.64
CA ARG A 14 -11.24 -1.27 -3.46
C ARG A 14 -9.79 -0.98 -3.85
N LEU A 15 -8.84 -1.28 -2.96
CA LEU A 15 -7.41 -1.17 -3.24
C LEU A 15 -6.97 -2.18 -4.32
N GLU A 16 -7.41 -3.44 -4.20
CA GLU A 16 -7.14 -4.51 -5.18
C GLU A 16 -7.77 -4.22 -6.54
N ASN A 17 -8.98 -3.66 -6.56
CA ASN A 17 -9.69 -3.28 -7.79
C ASN A 17 -9.27 -1.91 -8.34
N GLY A 18 -8.27 -1.24 -7.74
CA GLY A 18 -7.73 0.04 -8.22
C GLY A 18 -8.69 1.23 -8.14
N THR A 19 -9.78 1.13 -7.37
CA THR A 19 -10.82 2.18 -7.25
C THR A 19 -10.64 3.09 -6.03
N ARG A 20 -9.62 2.83 -5.21
CA ARG A 20 -9.23 3.66 -4.05
C ARG A 20 -7.94 4.42 -4.38
N ASN A 21 -7.87 5.71 -4.05
CA ASN A 21 -6.59 6.41 -3.93
C ASN A 21 -6.06 6.21 -2.50
N PRO A 22 -5.10 5.30 -2.25
CA PRO A 22 -4.63 5.00 -0.91
C PRO A 22 -3.80 6.16 -0.34
N THR A 23 -4.02 6.47 0.93
CA THR A 23 -3.11 7.34 1.68
C THR A 23 -1.84 6.57 2.07
N VAL A 24 -0.74 7.29 2.33
CA VAL A 24 0.48 6.68 2.88
C VAL A 24 0.22 5.95 4.20
N SER A 25 -0.70 6.44 5.03
CA SER A 25 -1.10 5.79 6.29
C SER A 25 -1.77 4.43 6.07
N LEU A 26 -2.56 4.27 5.01
CA LEU A 26 -3.16 2.99 4.63
C LEU A 26 -2.09 1.98 4.21
N LEU A 27 -1.12 2.41 3.39
CA LEU A 27 -0.01 1.58 2.97
C LEU A 27 0.84 1.08 4.15
N LYS A 28 1.08 1.94 5.16
CA LYS A 28 1.82 1.57 6.37
C LYS A 28 1.12 0.46 7.17
N ARG A 29 -0.18 0.61 7.42
CA ARG A 29 -0.99 -0.40 8.14
C ARG A 29 -1.06 -1.73 7.40
N LEU A 30 -1.10 -1.67 6.06
CA LEU A 30 -1.08 -2.87 5.24
C LEU A 30 0.24 -3.62 5.42
N ALA A 31 1.37 -2.92 5.31
CA ALA A 31 2.70 -3.49 5.51
C ALA A 31 2.86 -4.12 6.91
N GLU A 32 2.45 -3.41 7.97
CA GLU A 32 2.44 -3.91 9.35
C GLU A 32 1.67 -5.24 9.48
N GLY A 33 0.43 -5.29 9.00
CA GLY A 33 -0.39 -6.50 9.13
C GLY A 33 0.03 -7.65 8.20
N MET A 34 0.84 -7.37 7.17
CA MET A 34 1.47 -8.37 6.30
C MET A 34 2.86 -8.80 6.78
N ARG A 35 3.39 -8.21 7.86
CA ARG A 35 4.79 -8.38 8.30
C ARG A 35 5.79 -8.05 7.17
N MET A 36 5.49 -6.99 6.44
CA MET A 36 6.32 -6.45 5.36
C MET A 36 6.83 -5.06 5.72
N GLU A 37 7.89 -4.63 5.05
CA GLU A 37 8.42 -3.27 5.16
C GLU A 37 7.85 -2.40 4.03
N LEU A 38 7.30 -1.23 4.36
CA LEU A 38 6.87 -0.25 3.36
C LEU A 38 8.06 0.62 2.94
N ARG A 39 8.50 0.50 1.69
CA ARG A 39 9.52 1.38 1.09
C ARG A 39 8.88 2.34 0.09
N ILE A 40 8.96 3.65 0.37
CA ILE A 40 8.57 4.71 -0.56
C ILE A 40 9.85 5.45 -0.94
N GLN A 41 10.13 5.53 -2.25
CA GLN A 41 11.30 6.22 -2.77
C GLN A 41 10.91 7.16 -3.90
N PHE A 42 11.57 8.31 -3.95
CA PHE A 42 11.60 9.15 -5.14
C PHE A 42 12.81 8.74 -5.97
N ILE A 43 12.60 8.50 -7.26
CA ILE A 43 13.66 8.25 -8.23
C ILE A 43 13.75 9.40 -9.22
N SER A 44 14.93 9.63 -9.77
CA SER A 44 15.10 10.59 -10.86
C SER A 44 14.27 10.13 -12.06
N LYS A 45 13.47 11.04 -12.64
CA LYS A 45 12.69 10.77 -13.86
C LYS A 45 13.57 10.36 -15.05
N ASN A 46 14.87 10.66 -14.98
CA ASN A 46 15.83 10.45 -16.06
C ASN A 46 16.53 9.08 -16.00
N ASN A 47 16.21 8.21 -15.01
CA ASN A 47 16.85 6.90 -14.82
C ASN A 47 15.96 5.71 -15.26
N ILE A 48 15.02 5.90 -16.20
CA ILE A 48 14.20 4.80 -16.75
C ILE A 48 14.85 4.18 -18.00
N SER A 49 16.14 4.41 -18.22
CA SER A 49 16.91 3.77 -19.28
C SER A 49 18.15 3.12 -18.68
N GLY A 50 18.04 1.82 -18.42
CA GLY A 50 19.10 0.92 -17.98
C GLY A 50 18.62 -0.51 -18.14
#